data_AF-A0A0C7N8X0-F1
#
_entry.id   AF-A0A0C7N8X0-F1
#
_cell.length_a   1.000
_cell.length_b   1.000
_cell.length_c   1.000
_cell.angle_alpha   90.00
_cell.angle_beta   90.00
_cell.angle_gamma   90.00
#
_symmetry.space_group_name_H-M   'P 1'
#
loop_
_entity.id
_entity.type
_entity.pdbx_description
1 polymer ?
#
loop_
_entity_poly.entity_id
_entity_poly.type
_entity_poly.pdbx_seq_one_letter_code
_entity_poly.pdbx_strand_id
1 'polypeptide(L)' 'MKPEKAYLTITAVAYVYITVAAVSLWKLRSDPSSLYYWSAILLTPVSFWLWSVISWIGAEIFAHAKRE' A
#
# COMPACT_ATOMS: atom_id res chain seq x y z
N MET A 1 -12.51 -4.56 -18.26
CA MET A 1 -11.07 -4.71 -18.63
C MET A 1 -10.72 -6.18 -18.56
N LYS A 2 -9.90 -6.69 -19.49
CA LYS A 2 -9.32 -8.04 -19.32
C LYS A 2 -8.47 -8.04 -18.03
N PRO A 3 -8.53 -9.09 -17.20
CA PRO A 3 -7.84 -9.14 -15.91
C PRO A 3 -6.32 -8.91 -16.07
N GLU A 4 -5.73 -9.42 -17.15
CA GLU A 4 -4.32 -9.20 -17.54
C GLU A 4 -3.93 -7.71 -17.59
N LYS A 5 -4.81 -6.86 -18.16
CA LYS A 5 -4.57 -5.42 -18.25
C LYS A 5 -4.62 -4.76 -16.88
N ALA A 6 -5.51 -5.24 -15.99
CA ALA A 6 -5.60 -4.72 -14.63
C ALA A 6 -4.32 -5.05 -13.83
N TYR A 7 -3.81 -6.27 -13.92
CA TYR A 7 -2.56 -6.65 -13.25
C TYR A 7 -1.37 -5.81 -13.73
N LEU A 8 -1.20 -5.66 -15.04
CA LEU A 8 -0.13 -4.84 -15.61
C LEU A 8 -0.23 -3.38 -15.17
N THR A 9 -1.44 -2.81 -15.16
CA THR A 9 -1.66 -1.43 -14.69
C THR A 9 -1.31 -1.29 -13.21
N ILE A 10 -1.75 -2.21 -12.36
CA ILE A 10 -1.45 -2.16 -10.92
C ILE A 10 0.06 -2.26 -10.67
N THR A 11 0.74 -3.19 -11.35
CA THR A 11 2.19 -3.35 -11.25
C THR A 11 2.92 -2.09 -11.71
N ALA A 12 2.52 -1.48 -12.82
CA ALA A 12 3.12 -0.24 -13.32
C ALA A 12 2.94 0.91 -12.31
N VAL A 13 1.74 1.08 -11.74
CA VAL A 13 1.45 2.09 -10.71
C VAL A 13 2.31 1.85 -9.47
N ALA A 14 2.48 0.60 -9.04
CA ALA A 14 3.33 0.26 -7.90
C ALA A 14 4.80 0.66 -8.13
N TYR A 15 5.36 0.36 -9.30
CA TYR A 15 6.74 0.76 -9.62
C TYR A 15 6.93 2.28 -9.71
N VAL A 16 5.95 3.00 -10.28
CA VAL A 16 5.96 4.47 -10.29
C VAL A 16 5.97 4.99 -8.86
N TYR A 17 5.11 4.45 -8.00
CA TYR A 17 5.05 4.84 -6.60
C TYR A 17 6.36 4.60 -5.86
N ILE A 18 6.95 3.41 -6.00
CA ILE A 18 8.24 3.05 -5.37
C ILE A 18 9.34 4.02 -5.81
N THR A 19 9.36 4.38 -7.09
CA THR A 19 10.34 5.32 -7.65
C THR A 19 10.17 6.72 -7.06
N VAL A 20 8.93 7.21 -6.99
CA VAL A 20 8.62 8.50 -6.35
C VAL A 20 9.00 8.49 -4.87
N ALA A 21 8.71 7.41 -4.15
CA ALA A 21 9.08 7.25 -2.75
C ALA A 21 10.60 7.33 -2.55
N ALA A 22 11.37 6.59 -3.34
CA ALA A 22 12.84 6.60 -3.28
C ALA A 22 13.41 7.99 -3.56
N VAL A 23 12.92 8.69 -4.58
CA VAL A 23 13.37 10.05 -4.93
C VAL A 23 13.02 11.05 -3.83
N SER A 24 11.82 10.97 -3.26
CA SER A 24 11.38 11.85 -2.17
C SER A 24 12.25 11.67 -0.92
N LEU A 25 12.50 10.42 -0.51
CA LEU A 25 13.37 10.12 0.63
C LEU A 25 14.81 10.61 0.39
N TRP A 26 15.33 10.43 -0.82
CA TRP A 26 16.66 10.92 -1.17
C TRP A 26 16.76 12.45 -1.08
N LYS A 27 15.75 13.18 -1.60
CA LYS A 27 15.72 14.65 -1.58
C LYS A 27 15.55 15.22 -0.17
N LEU A 28 14.72 14.58 0.66
CA LEU A 28 14.34 15.09 1.98
C LEU A 28 15.29 14.63 3.10
N ARG A 29 16.32 13.85 2.79
CA ARG A 29 17.27 13.31 3.78
C ARG A 29 17.95 14.38 4.66
N SER A 30 18.05 15.60 4.15
CA SER A 30 18.74 16.72 4.80
C SER A 30 17.85 17.46 5.81
N ASP A 31 16.53 17.27 5.76
CA ASP A 31 15.55 17.89 6.65
C ASP A 31 14.83 16.78 7.45
N PRO A 32 15.25 16.53 8.71
CA PRO A 32 14.71 15.46 9.53
C PRO A 32 13.21 15.60 9.81
N SER A 33 12.71 16.83 9.94
CA SER A 33 11.30 17.10 10.21
C SER A 33 10.45 16.73 9.01
N SER A 34 10.84 17.23 7.83
CA SER A 34 10.12 16.95 6.58
C SER A 34 10.20 15.47 6.20
N LEU A 35 11.36 14.82 6.43
CA LEU A 35 11.54 13.39 6.20
C LEU A 35 10.57 12.53 7.03
N TYR A 36 10.33 12.88 8.29
CA TYR A 36 9.41 12.15 9.17
C TYR A 36 7.97 12.14 8.61
N TYR A 37 7.43 13.32 8.31
CA TYR A 37 6.06 13.44 7.79
C TYR A 37 5.91 12.81 6.40
N TRP A 38 6.91 12.97 5.53
CA TRP A 38 6.88 12.33 4.22
C TRP A 38 6.98 10.81 4.30
N SER A 39 7.77 10.27 5.24
CA SER A 39 7.83 8.82 5.47
C SER A 39 6.49 8.26 5.92
N ALA A 40 5.77 8.98 6.80
CA ALA A 40 4.42 8.60 7.21
C ALA A 40 3.44 8.56 6.02
N ILE A 41 3.50 9.55 5.11
CA ILE A 41 2.68 9.54 3.89
C ILE A 41 3.07 8.39 2.96
N LEU A 42 4.37 8.11 2.81
CA LEU A 42 4.85 7.03 1.95
C LEU A 42 4.50 5.62 2.46
N LEU A 43 4.14 5.48 3.74
CA LEU A 43 3.65 4.24 4.34
C LEU A 43 2.18 3.95 4.03
N THR A 44 1.42 4.91 3.49
CA THR A 44 -0.03 4.78 3.24
C THR A 44 -0.43 3.52 2.47
N PRO A 45 0.25 3.10 1.38
CA PRO A 45 -0.13 1.89 0.66
C PRO A 45 0.03 0.62 1.49
N VAL A 46 1.05 0.57 2.35
CA VAL A 46 1.29 -0.56 3.26
C VAL A 46 0.21 -0.61 4.32
N SER A 47 -0.17 0.55 4.89
CA SER A 47 -1.27 0.64 5.85
C SER A 47 -2.60 0.20 5.22
N PHE A 48 -2.88 0.61 3.98
CA PHE A 48 -4.09 0.20 3.27
C PHE A 48 -4.11 -1.30 2.94
N TRP A 49 -2.97 -1.86 2.56
CA TRP A 49 -2.82 -3.30 2.37
C TRP A 49 -3.07 -4.07 3.67
N LEU A 50 -2.46 -3.65 4.78
CA LEU A 50 -2.67 -4.25 6.09
C LEU A 50 -4.15 -4.20 6.50
N TRP A 51 -4.79 -3.05 6.31
CA TRP A 51 -6.23 -2.90 6.58
C TRP A 51 -7.05 -3.90 5.77
N SER A 52 -6.77 -4.02 4.47
CA SER A 52 -7.46 -4.96 3.58
C SER A 52 -7.30 -6.41 4.05
N VAL A 53 -6.09 -6.81 4.46
CA VAL A 53 -5.81 -8.16 4.98
C VAL A 53 -6.55 -8.42 6.30
N ILE A 54 -6.52 -7.48 7.24
CA ILE A 54 -7.24 -7.60 8.52
C ILE A 54 -8.73 -7.73 8.28
N SER A 55 -9.30 -6.89 7.40
CA SER A 55 -10.72 -6.96 7.03
C SER A 55 -11.09 -8.29 6.37
N TRP A 56 -10.23 -8.83 5.49
CA TRP A 56 -10.48 -10.12 4.85
C TRP A 56 -10.45 -11.27 5.86
N ILE A 57 -9.45 -11.31 6.76
CA ILE A 57 -9.38 -12.33 7.81
C ILE A 57 -10.62 -12.29 8.70
N GLY A 58 -11.04 -11.08 9.11
CA GLY A 58 -12.27 -10.91 9.89
C GLY A 58 -13.50 -11.43 9.14
N ALA A 59 -13.63 -11.11 7.85
CA ALA A 59 -14.74 -11.57 7.02
C ALA A 59 -14.79 -13.11 6.90
N GLU A 60 -13.64 -13.77 6.74
CA GLU A 60 -13.56 -15.24 6.67
C GLU A 60 -13.98 -15.91 7.98
N ILE A 61 -13.52 -15.40 9.13
CA ILE A 61 -13.88 -15.96 10.44
C ILE A 61 -15.41 -15.94 10.64
N PHE A 62 -16.06 -14.81 10.34
CA PHE A 62 -17.52 -14.71 10.45
C PHE A 62 -18.26 -15.54 9.39
N ALA A 63 -17.71 -15.66 8.18
CA ALA A 63 -18.30 -16.48 7.13
C ALA A 63 -18.26 -17.98 7.50
N HIS A 64 -17.17 -18.45 8.12
CA HIS A 64 -17.04 -19.80 8.62
C HIS A 64 -17.97 -20.07 9.82
N ALA A 65 -18.04 -19.16 10.79
CA ALA A 65 -18.92 -19.30 11.95
C ALA A 65 -20.42 -19.33 11.62
N LYS A 66 -20.82 -18.84 10.44
CA LYS A 66 -22.21 -18.89 9.95
C LYS A 66 -22.52 -20.17 9.16
N ARG A 67 -21.49 -20.90 8.73
CA ARG A 67 -21.61 -22.15 7.94
C ARG A 67 -21.61 -23.40 8.82
N GLU A 68 -21.04 -23.30 10.03
CA GLU A 68 -21.24 -24.24 11.14
C GLU A 68 -22.54 -23.92 11.89
#